data_AF-A0A7X6ZHI8-F1
#
_entry.id   AF-A0A7X6ZHI8-F1
#
_cell.length_a   1.000
_cell.length_b   1.000
_cell.length_c   1.000
_cell.angle_alpha   90.00
_cell.angle_beta   90.00
_cell.angle_gamma   90.00
#
_symmetry.space_group_name_H-M   'P 1'
#
loop_
_entity.id
_entity.type
_entity.pdbx_description
1 polymer ?
#
loop_
_entity_poly.entity_id
_entity_poly.type
_entity_poly.pdbx_seq_one_letter_code
_entity_poly.pdbx_strand_id
1 'polypeptide(L)'
;MSNLRIGWAERDVSIDKPINIPGQFHMRISEGIMDPITVNALVIDNDEDIVIFLSADLVVIRSGLLDDIREKVSKINQDIPVEKILMNATHAHTGANHYRDSGWRASGKNMQVPLEDVD
;
A
#
# COMPACT_ATOMS: atom_id res chain seq x y z
N MET A 1 -15.94 22.56 23.75
CA MET A 1 -16.08 21.81 22.48
C MET A 1 -14.67 21.58 21.98
N SER A 2 -14.22 20.33 21.86
CA SER A 2 -12.92 20.04 21.24
C SER A 2 -13.01 20.33 19.75
N ASN A 3 -11.94 20.92 19.19
CA ASN A 3 -11.88 21.21 17.76
C ASN A 3 -11.44 19.94 17.04
N LEU A 4 -12.13 19.59 15.95
CA LEU A 4 -11.70 18.50 15.10
C LEU A 4 -10.69 19.02 14.07
N ARG A 5 -9.46 18.52 14.12
CA ARG A 5 -8.39 18.77 13.16
C ARG A 5 -8.36 17.63 12.15
N ILE A 6 -8.33 17.99 10.86
CA ILE A 6 -8.34 17.02 9.76
C ILE A 6 -7.14 17.30 8.86
N GLY A 7 -6.33 16.27 8.63
CA GLY A 7 -5.23 16.28 7.66
C GLY A 7 -5.50 15.28 6.53
N TRP A 8 -5.18 15.65 5.30
CA TRP A 8 -5.28 14.78 4.12
C TRP A 8 -4.01 14.87 3.29
N ALA A 9 -3.54 13.72 2.80
CA ALA A 9 -2.44 13.67 1.84
C ALA A 9 -2.61 12.49 0.87
N GLU A 10 -2.19 12.69 -0.37
CA GLU A 10 -2.13 11.67 -1.42
C GLU A 10 -0.69 11.51 -1.91
N ARG A 11 -0.33 10.28 -2.24
CA ARG A 11 0.94 9.92 -2.91
C ARG A 11 0.67 8.97 -4.07
N ASP A 12 1.21 9.32 -5.22
CA ASP A 12 1.31 8.44 -6.38
C ASP A 12 2.39 7.37 -6.12
N VAL A 13 2.01 6.11 -6.25
CA VAL A 13 2.86 4.92 -6.11
C VAL A 13 2.87 4.06 -7.37
N SER A 14 2.52 4.66 -8.52
CA SER A 14 2.50 3.98 -9.81
C SER A 14 3.86 3.42 -10.21
N ILE A 15 3.83 2.30 -10.93
CA ILE A 15 5.03 1.65 -11.50
C ILE A 15 4.89 1.70 -13.03
N ASP A 16 5.79 2.43 -13.67
CA ASP A 16 5.84 2.61 -15.14
C ASP A 16 6.49 1.42 -15.87
N LYS A 17 7.20 0.57 -15.14
CA LYS A 17 7.82 -0.65 -15.66
C LYS A 17 6.78 -1.79 -15.81
N PRO A 18 6.98 -2.71 -16.77
CA PRO A 18 6.17 -3.92 -16.88
C PRO A 18 6.17 -4.71 -15.57
N ILE A 19 5.00 -4.87 -14.95
CA ILE A 19 4.82 -5.60 -13.70
C ILE A 19 3.52 -6.41 -13.74
N ASN A 20 3.50 -7.56 -13.08
CA ASN A 20 2.27 -8.36 -12.98
C ASN A 20 1.22 -7.64 -12.11
N ILE A 21 0.01 -7.51 -12.65
CA ILE A 21 -1.15 -6.97 -11.97
C ILE A 21 -1.96 -8.12 -11.37
N PRO A 22 -1.97 -8.30 -10.03
CA PRO A 22 -2.70 -9.36 -9.36
C PRO A 22 -4.22 -9.15 -9.38
N GLY A 23 -4.96 -10.19 -9.02
CA GLY A 23 -6.42 -10.17 -8.85
C GLY A 23 -7.18 -10.85 -9.98
N GLN A 24 -6.57 -10.95 -11.17
CA GLN A 24 -7.13 -11.75 -12.26
C GLN A 24 -6.73 -13.23 -12.13
N PHE A 25 -7.54 -14.14 -12.70
CA PHE A 25 -7.24 -15.57 -12.76
C PHE A 25 -6.23 -15.94 -13.86
N HIS A 26 -5.57 -14.94 -14.46
CA HIS A 26 -4.49 -15.09 -15.42
C HIS A 26 -3.41 -14.03 -15.17
N MET A 27 -2.22 -14.25 -15.70
CA MET A 27 -1.16 -13.24 -15.67
C MET A 27 -1.56 -12.06 -16.56
N ARG A 28 -1.38 -10.84 -16.06
CA ARG A 28 -1.56 -9.61 -16.84
C ARG A 28 -0.42 -8.67 -16.50
N ILE A 29 0.42 -8.38 -17.48
CA ILE A 29 1.55 -7.47 -17.32
C ILE A 29 1.07 -6.05 -17.65
N SER A 30 1.47 -5.07 -16.85
CA SER A 30 1.20 -3.66 -17.15
C SER A 30 1.91 -3.23 -18.45
N GLU A 31 1.23 -2.41 -19.24
CA GLU A 31 1.77 -1.80 -20.48
C GLU A 31 2.02 -0.29 -20.33
N GLY A 32 1.70 0.27 -19.16
CA GLY A 32 1.81 1.68 -18.84
C GLY A 32 0.84 2.09 -17.75
N ILE A 33 0.78 3.40 -17.48
CA ILE A 33 -0.11 4.01 -16.49
C ILE A 33 -1.24 4.72 -17.25
N MET A 34 -2.49 4.32 -16.99
CA MET A 34 -3.68 5.02 -17.49
C MET A 34 -4.08 6.14 -16.53
N ASP A 35 -4.26 5.77 -15.27
CA ASP A 35 -4.51 6.66 -14.13
C ASP A 35 -3.52 6.33 -13.00
N PRO A 36 -3.15 7.30 -12.15
CA PRO A 36 -2.27 7.05 -11.01
C PRO A 36 -2.84 5.99 -10.05
N ILE A 37 -1.96 5.15 -9.51
CA ILE A 37 -2.23 4.27 -8.38
C ILE A 37 -1.80 5.02 -7.13
N THR A 38 -2.71 5.26 -6.18
CA THR A 38 -2.41 6.12 -5.04
C THR A 38 -2.48 5.43 -3.68
N VAL A 39 -1.79 6.04 -2.72
CA VAL A 39 -2.00 5.84 -1.29
C VAL A 39 -2.47 7.16 -0.69
N ASN A 40 -3.61 7.11 -0.01
CA ASN A 40 -4.27 8.22 0.63
C ASN A 40 -4.22 8.09 2.14
N ALA A 41 -3.84 9.18 2.81
CA ALA A 41 -3.84 9.29 4.26
C ALA A 41 -4.86 10.34 4.71
N LEU A 42 -5.74 9.93 5.62
CA LEU A 42 -6.67 10.81 6.34
C LEU A 42 -6.34 10.73 7.84
N VAL A 43 -6.01 11.86 8.43
CA VAL A 43 -5.74 12.00 9.86
C VAL A 43 -6.87 12.81 10.48
N ILE A 44 -7.45 12.29 11.55
CA ILE A 44 -8.50 12.97 12.32
C ILE A 44 -8.05 13.00 13.78
N ASP A 45 -7.96 14.20 14.35
CA ASP A 45 -7.42 14.48 15.69
C ASP A 45 -8.35 15.47 16.40
N ASN A 46 -8.63 15.26 17.69
CA ASN A 46 -9.46 16.16 18.51
C ASN A 46 -8.74 16.69 19.77
N ASP A 47 -7.41 16.69 19.76
CA ASP A 47 -6.49 16.99 20.87
C ASP A 47 -6.45 15.93 21.99
N GLU A 48 -7.41 15.00 22.04
CA GLU A 48 -7.49 13.92 23.05
C GLU A 48 -7.15 12.54 22.47
N ASP A 49 -7.56 12.27 21.22
CA ASP A 49 -7.29 11.04 20.50
C ASP A 49 -7.13 11.33 19.00
N ILE A 50 -6.52 10.36 18.30
CA ILE A 50 -6.23 10.42 16.87
C ILE A 50 -6.59 9.10 16.20
N VAL A 51 -7.08 9.19 14.97
CA VAL A 51 -7.23 8.03 14.08
C VAL A 51 -6.64 8.37 12.71
N ILE A 52 -5.91 7.41 12.16
CA ILE A 52 -5.21 7.58 10.88
C ILE A 52 -5.70 6.48 9.95
N PHE A 53 -6.38 6.88 8.86
CA PHE A 53 -6.80 5.97 7.81
C PHE A 53 -5.84 6.05 6.63
N LEU A 54 -5.38 4.89 6.19
CA LEU A 54 -4.70 4.70 4.93
C LEU A 54 -5.64 3.96 3.97
N SER A 55 -5.74 4.43 2.73
CA SER A 55 -6.39 3.71 1.63
C SER A 55 -5.38 3.57 0.49
N ALA A 56 -5.22 2.38 -0.05
CA ALA A 56 -4.27 2.13 -1.13
C ALA A 56 -4.94 1.39 -2.29
N ASP A 57 -4.56 1.75 -3.51
CA ASP A 57 -4.96 1.05 -4.73
C ASP A 57 -4.21 -0.27 -4.89
N LEU A 58 -4.65 -1.23 -4.08
CA LEU A 58 -4.15 -2.60 -4.02
C LEU A 58 -5.32 -3.57 -4.14
N VAL A 59 -5.02 -4.80 -4.58
CA VAL A 59 -6.01 -5.88 -4.58
C VAL A 59 -6.33 -6.34 -3.16
N VAL A 60 -5.33 -6.59 -2.32
CA VAL A 60 -5.53 -6.99 -0.92
C VAL A 60 -4.35 -6.49 -0.09
N ILE A 61 -4.52 -6.41 1.22
CA ILE A 61 -3.42 -6.21 2.18
C ILE A 61 -3.10 -7.58 2.79
N ARG A 62 -1.89 -8.09 2.52
CA ARG A 62 -1.37 -9.32 3.12
C ARG A 62 -0.50 -9.03 4.35
N SER A 63 -0.33 -10.07 5.17
CA SER A 63 0.35 -10.03 6.46
C SER A 63 1.72 -9.36 6.36
N GLY A 64 1.97 -8.39 7.24
CA GLY A 64 3.24 -7.68 7.37
C GLY A 64 3.25 -6.25 6.82
N LEU A 65 2.42 -5.90 5.82
CA LEU A 65 2.49 -4.54 5.24
C LEU A 65 2.18 -3.45 6.27
N LEU A 66 1.10 -3.61 7.03
CA LEU A 66 0.73 -2.64 8.06
C LEU A 66 1.78 -2.58 9.18
N ASP A 67 2.39 -3.71 9.52
CA ASP A 67 3.46 -3.77 10.53
C ASP A 67 4.72 -3.03 10.04
N ASP A 68 5.11 -3.23 8.77
CA ASP A 68 6.23 -2.51 8.15
C ASP A 68 5.97 -1.00 8.09
N ILE A 69 4.74 -0.58 7.77
CA ILE A 69 4.34 0.83 7.76
C ILE A 69 4.48 1.40 9.17
N ARG A 70 3.92 0.72 10.19
CA ARG A 70 3.99 1.16 11.58
C ARG A 70 5.43 1.24 12.08
N GLU A 71 6.27 0.26 11.75
CA GLU A 71 7.70 0.28 12.10
C GLU A 71 8.45 1.46 11.45
N LYS A 72 8.17 1.74 10.17
CA LYS A 72 8.79 2.89 9.48
C LYS A 72 8.30 4.22 10.05
N VAL A 73 7.00 4.34 10.34
CA VAL A 73 6.42 5.57 10.89
C VAL A 73 7.01 5.86 12.28
N SER A 74 7.11 4.86 13.17
CA SER A 74 7.65 5.07 14.52
C SER A 74 9.13 5.50 14.51
N LYS A 75 9.90 5.09 13.50
CA LYS A 75 11.29 5.54 13.31
C LYS A 75 11.38 6.99 12.80
N ILE A 76 10.42 7.45 12.00
CA ILE A 76 10.41 8.79 11.40
C ILE A 76 9.82 9.82 12.37
N ASN A 77 8.71 9.48 13.03
CA ASN A 77 8.02 10.35 13.96
C ASN A 77 7.46 9.52 15.12
N GLN A 78 8.12 9.63 16.27
CA GLN A 78 7.76 8.91 17.50
C GLN A 78 6.48 9.45 18.16
N ASP A 79 6.03 10.66 17.80
CA ASP A 79 4.80 11.25 18.34
C ASP A 79 3.54 10.65 17.70
N ILE A 80 3.67 9.89 16.60
CA ILE A 80 2.53 9.22 15.96
C ILE A 80 2.24 7.89 16.69
N PRO A 81 1.06 7.72 17.30
CA PRO A 81 0.64 6.45 17.90
C PRO A 81 0.31 5.44 16.79
N VAL A 82 1.30 4.63 16.39
CA VAL A 82 1.24 3.78 15.20
C VAL A 82 0.12 2.72 15.25
N GLU A 83 -0.33 2.33 16.43
CA GLU A 83 -1.48 1.45 16.65
C GLU A 83 -2.81 2.08 16.20
N LYS A 84 -2.87 3.41 16.09
CA LYS A 84 -4.03 4.17 15.58
C LYS A 84 -4.06 4.27 14.05
N ILE A 85 -3.06 3.69 13.37
CA ILE A 85 -3.03 3.57 11.91
C ILE A 85 -3.84 2.36 11.48
N LEU A 86 -4.86 2.59 10.68
CA LEU A 86 -5.69 1.59 9.99
C LEU A 86 -5.41 1.69 8.50
N MET A 87 -5.43 0.56 7.79
CA MET A 87 -5.20 0.53 6.35
C MET A 87 -6.25 -0.33 5.64
N ASN A 88 -6.78 0.17 4.52
CA ASN A 88 -7.64 -0.58 3.61
C ASN A 88 -7.04 -0.61 2.19
N ALA A 89 -7.42 -1.65 1.45
CA ALA A 89 -7.18 -1.74 0.01
C ALA A 89 -8.51 -1.48 -0.71
N THR A 90 -8.46 -0.75 -1.83
CA THR A 90 -9.64 -0.51 -2.67
C THR A 90 -10.13 -1.76 -3.42
N HIS A 91 -9.36 -2.84 -3.36
CA HIS A 91 -9.58 -4.08 -4.12
C HIS A 91 -9.46 -3.85 -5.64
N ALA A 92 -8.61 -2.90 -6.03
CA ALA A 92 -8.35 -2.60 -7.44
C ALA A 92 -7.49 -3.69 -8.09
N HIS A 93 -7.97 -4.23 -9.22
CA HIS A 93 -7.22 -5.14 -10.07
C HIS A 93 -6.49 -4.34 -11.15
N THR A 94 -5.71 -3.33 -10.78
CA THR A 94 -5.05 -2.40 -11.73
C THR A 94 -3.61 -2.04 -11.32
N GLY A 95 -3.27 -2.10 -10.03
CA GLY A 95 -1.92 -1.80 -9.51
C GLY A 95 -1.06 -3.04 -9.31
N ALA A 96 0.19 -2.86 -8.88
CA ALA A 96 1.09 -3.95 -8.51
C ALA A 96 0.69 -4.61 -7.18
N ASN A 97 1.36 -5.73 -6.84
CA ASN A 97 1.27 -6.31 -5.50
C ASN A 97 2.43 -5.83 -4.61
N HIS A 98 2.25 -5.94 -3.30
CA HIS A 98 3.25 -5.61 -2.28
C HIS A 98 3.80 -6.86 -1.56
N TYR A 99 3.60 -8.05 -2.14
CA TYR A 99 3.82 -9.30 -1.42
C TYR A 99 5.31 -9.58 -1.25
N ARG A 100 5.74 -9.83 -0.01
CA ARG A 100 7.10 -10.32 0.30
C ARG A 100 7.30 -11.77 -0.16
N ASP A 101 6.23 -12.55 -0.13
CA ASP A 101 6.27 -13.95 -0.49
C ASP A 101 5.91 -14.13 -1.97
N SER A 102 6.65 -15.00 -2.65
CA SER A 102 6.43 -15.47 -4.02
C SER A 102 5.11 -16.27 -4.21
N GLY A 103 4.13 -16.05 -3.34
CA GLY A 103 2.93 -16.88 -3.15
C GLY A 103 1.97 -16.93 -4.33
N TRP A 104 2.17 -16.13 -5.38
CA TRP A 104 1.56 -16.41 -6.67
C TRP A 104 2.42 -17.39 -7.47
N ARG A 105 2.37 -18.67 -7.08
CA ARG A 105 2.69 -19.76 -8.00
C ARG A 105 1.48 -19.95 -8.91
N ALA A 106 1.44 -19.22 -10.02
CA ALA A 106 0.62 -19.67 -11.14
C ALA A 106 0.98 -21.14 -11.39
N SER A 107 -0.03 -21.99 -11.51
CA SER A 107 0.08 -23.41 -11.87
C SER A 107 0.54 -23.60 -13.33
N GLY A 108 1.56 -22.85 -13.76
CA GLY A 108 2.11 -22.83 -15.10
C GLY A 108 3.33 -21.91 -15.15
N LYS A 109 4.49 -22.53 -15.43
CA LYS A 109 5.83 -21.96 -15.77
C LYS A 109 5.98 -20.43 -15.82
N ASN A 110 6.94 -19.94 -15.01
CA ASN A 110 7.82 -18.78 -15.19
C ASN A 110 7.18 -17.39 -15.41
N MET A 111 7.34 -16.48 -14.44
CA MET A 111 8.45 -15.50 -14.42
C MET A 111 8.33 -14.65 -13.15
N GLN A 112 9.25 -14.85 -12.22
CA GLN A 112 9.51 -13.95 -11.10
C GLN A 112 10.74 -13.15 -11.53
N VAL A 113 10.63 -11.83 -11.66
CA VAL A 113 11.81 -10.99 -11.91
C VAL A 113 12.60 -10.93 -10.59
N PRO A 114 13.94 -11.12 -10.59
CA PRO A 114 14.71 -11.31 -9.37
C PRO A 114 14.72 -10.08 -8.45
N LEU A 115 14.76 -10.34 -7.15
CA LEU A 115 15.37 -9.43 -6.19
C LEU A 115 16.88 -9.47 -6.45
N GLU A 116 17.39 -8.60 -7.32
CA GLU A 116 18.83 -8.33 -7.43
C GLU A 116 19.06 -6.82 -7.26
N ASP A 117 19.80 -6.53 -6.19
CA ASP A 117 20.70 -5.39 -5.95
C ASP A 117 20.12 -3.97 -5.99
N VAL A 118 19.71 -3.51 -4.80
CA VAL A 118 19.79 -2.09 -4.45
C VAL A 118 20.77 -1.98 -3.27
N ASP A 119 22.01 -1.65 -3.59
CA ASP A 119 22.92 -0.97 -2.65
C ASP A 119 22.33 0.38 -2.23
#